data_AF-A0A7N5JM92-F1
#
_entry.id   AF-A0A7N5JM92-F1
#
_cell.length_a   1.000
_cell.length_b   1.000
_cell.length_c   1.000
_cell.angle_alpha   90.00
_cell.angle_beta   90.00
_cell.angle_gamma   90.00
#
_symmetry.space_group_name_H-M   'P 1'
#
loop_
_entity.id
_entity.type
_entity.pdbx_description
1 polymer ?
#
loop_
_entity_poly.entity_id
_entity_poly.type
_entity_poly.pdbx_seq_one_letter_code
_entity_poly.pdbx_strand_id
1 'polypeptide(L)' 'MPRLLVLCLVPRRRVTPLGLQLGRRLRVELRRRQRPKPSAESIVGLVVLFATFLVPCGYVLSNLRVFRRQ' A
#
# COMPACT_ATOMS: atom_id res chain seq x y z
N MET A 1 32.84 56.71 13.81
CA MET A 1 33.70 55.53 14.04
C MET A 1 33.01 54.30 13.46
N PRO A 2 33.30 53.89 12.21
CA PRO A 2 32.55 52.85 11.50
C PRO A 2 33.34 51.54 11.39
N ARG A 3 32.93 50.50 12.11
CA ARG A 3 33.43 49.10 12.01
C ARG A 3 32.32 48.24 12.63
N LEU A 4 31.65 47.27 12.02
CA LEU A 4 32.00 46.35 10.97
C LEU A 4 30.68 45.82 10.36
N LEU A 5 30.41 46.19 9.10
CA LEU A 5 29.52 45.45 8.21
C LEU A 5 30.18 44.10 7.90
N VAL A 6 30.22 43.18 8.88
CA VAL A 6 30.53 41.78 8.60
C VAL A 6 29.25 41.19 8.04
N LEU A 7 29.18 41.30 6.72
CA LEU A 7 28.74 40.29 5.78
C LEU A 7 28.63 38.87 6.39
N CYS A 8 27.65 38.63 7.24
CA CYS A 8 27.12 37.30 7.46
C CYS A 8 26.11 37.03 6.34
N LEU A 9 26.63 36.93 5.11
CA LEU A 9 26.03 36.10 4.06
C LEU A 9 26.08 34.66 4.58
N VAL A 10 25.16 34.31 5.49
CA VAL A 10 24.81 32.91 5.66
C VAL A 10 23.90 32.60 4.50
N PRO A 11 24.32 31.76 3.53
CA PRO A 11 23.41 31.35 2.48
C PRO A 11 22.28 30.62 3.18
N ARG A 12 21.09 31.21 3.10
CA ARG A 12 19.82 30.72 3.66
C ARG A 12 19.45 29.46 2.89
N ARG A 13 20.25 28.40 3.03
CA ARG A 13 20.06 27.09 2.47
C ARG A 13 18.83 26.55 3.18
N ARG A 14 17.67 26.71 2.54
CA ARG A 14 16.43 26.04 2.93
C ARG A 14 16.70 24.54 2.81
N VAL A 15 17.29 23.97 3.85
CA VAL A 15 17.23 22.54 4.08
C VAL A 15 15.79 22.29 4.46
N THR A 16 14.95 22.09 3.45
CA THR A 16 13.60 21.55 3.63
C THR A 16 13.77 20.35 4.55
N PRO A 17 13.13 20.28 5.74
CA PRO A 17 13.32 19.17 6.64
C PRO A 17 12.60 17.95 6.06
N LEU A 18 13.22 17.32 5.05
CA LEU A 18 12.79 16.06 4.46
C LEU A 18 12.70 14.96 5.53
N GLY A 19 13.50 15.07 6.61
CA GLY A 19 13.42 14.18 7.76
C GLY A 19 12.06 14.20 8.48
N LEU A 20 11.41 15.36 8.60
CA LEU A 20 10.08 15.47 9.23
C LEU A 20 8.97 14.90 8.33
N GLN A 21 9.09 15.09 7.00
CA GLN A 21 8.15 14.50 6.04
C GLN A 21 8.33 12.97 5.92
N LEU A 22 9.58 12.48 5.92
CA LEU A 22 9.89 11.05 5.89
C LEU A 22 9.37 10.37 7.15
N GLY A 23 9.61 10.95 8.34
CA GLY A 23 9.09 10.43 9.60
C GLY A 23 7.56 10.40 9.67
N ARG A 24 6.88 11.40 9.08
CA ARG A 24 5.42 11.44 8.99
C ARG A 24 4.88 10.37 8.02
N ARG A 25 5.49 10.19 6.85
CA ARG A 25 5.11 9.13 5.90
C ARG A 25 5.36 7.73 6.48
N LEU A 26 6.51 7.53 7.13
CA LEU A 26 6.85 6.29 7.82
C LEU A 26 5.90 6.00 8.98
N ARG A 27 5.50 7.00 9.79
CA ARG A 27 4.48 6.79 10.83
C ARG A 27 3.12 6.41 10.28
N VAL A 28 2.71 7.01 9.16
CA VAL A 28 1.45 6.66 8.49
C VAL A 28 1.50 5.23 7.94
N GLU A 29 2.63 4.81 7.35
CA GLU A 29 2.83 3.43 6.92
C GLU A 29 2.91 2.44 8.09
N LEU A 30 3.60 2.78 9.17
CA LEU A 30 3.73 1.92 10.35
C LEU A 30 2.38 1.71 11.02
N ARG A 31 1.54 2.77 11.09
CA ARG A 31 0.16 2.68 11.56
C ARG A 31 -0.72 1.86 10.61
N ARG A 32 -0.47 1.88 9.30
CA ARG A 32 -1.13 0.98 8.33
C ARG A 32 -0.62 -0.46 8.39
N ARG A 33 0.62 -0.69 8.84
CA ARG A 33 1.21 -2.03 9.01
C ARG A 33 0.68 -2.77 10.23
N GLN A 34 0.04 -2.09 11.18
CA GLN A 34 -0.94 -2.73 12.06
C GLN A 34 -2.15 -3.12 11.21
N ARG A 35 -1.99 -4.14 10.36
CA ARG A 35 -3.11 -4.74 9.64
C ARG A 35 -4.06 -5.27 10.72
N PRO A 36 -5.31 -4.77 10.77
CA PRO A 36 -6.32 -5.42 11.58
C PRO A 36 -6.36 -6.89 11.18
N LYS A 37 -6.44 -7.79 12.18
CA LYS A 37 -6.68 -9.20 11.91
C LYS A 37 -7.97 -9.29 11.07
N PRO A 38 -7.97 -9.99 9.93
CA PRO A 38 -9.14 -10.03 9.07
C PRO A 38 -10.33 -10.54 9.88
N SER A 39 -11.46 -9.83 9.82
CA SER A 39 -12.70 -10.27 10.46
C SER A 39 -13.20 -11.56 9.81
N ALA A 40 -14.01 -12.33 10.54
CA ALA A 40 -14.66 -13.52 9.99
C ALA A 40 -15.44 -13.18 8.70
N GLU A 41 -16.13 -12.03 8.68
CA GLU A 41 -16.84 -11.52 7.50
C GLU A 41 -15.91 -11.28 6.32
N SER A 42 -14.72 -10.71 6.54
CA SER A 42 -13.73 -10.50 5.48
C SER A 42 -13.21 -11.83 4.92
N ILE A 43 -13.03 -12.85 5.76
CA ILE A 43 -12.59 -14.18 5.32
C ILE A 43 -13.70 -14.83 4.49
N VAL A 44 -14.94 -14.80 4.99
CA VAL A 44 -16.10 -15.34 4.29
C VAL A 44 -16.30 -14.66 2.95
N GLY A 45 -16.24 -13.33 2.89
CA GLY A 45 -16.36 -12.58 1.65
C GLY A 45 -15.30 -12.96 0.62
N LEU A 46 -14.06 -13.18 1.07
CA LEU A 46 -12.95 -13.59 0.21
C LEU A 46 -13.15 -15.03 -0.30
N VAL A 47 -13.58 -15.96 0.56
CA VAL A 47 -13.91 -17.34 0.15
C VAL A 47 -15.06 -17.36 -0.85
N VAL A 48 -16.13 -16.61 -0.60
CA VAL A 48 -17.28 -16.51 -1.52
C VAL A 48 -16.83 -15.92 -2.85
N LEU A 49 -16.06 -14.83 -2.84
CA LEU A 49 -15.52 -14.22 -4.06
C LEU A 49 -14.71 -15.22 -4.88
N PHE A 50 -13.83 -16.00 -4.26
CA PHE A 50 -13.06 -17.00 -5.00
C PHE A 50 -13.96 -18.14 -5.49
N ALA A 51 -14.85 -18.66 -4.65
CA ALA A 51 -15.73 -19.77 -4.99
C ALA A 51 -16.65 -19.45 -6.17
N THR A 52 -17.19 -18.23 -6.26
CA THR A 52 -18.08 -17.84 -7.37
C THR A 52 -17.40 -17.90 -8.73
N PHE A 53 -16.09 -17.70 -8.80
CA PHE A 53 -15.33 -17.84 -10.06
C PHE A 53 -14.74 -19.24 -10.23
N LEU A 54 -14.15 -19.81 -9.19
CA LEU A 54 -13.44 -21.10 -9.26
C LEU A 54 -14.38 -22.29 -9.45
N VAL A 55 -15.56 -22.30 -8.84
CA VAL A 55 -16.52 -23.40 -8.96
C VAL A 55 -17.00 -23.59 -10.41
N PRO A 56 -17.53 -22.56 -11.10
CA PRO A 56 -17.94 -22.73 -12.50
C PRO A 56 -16.75 -23.04 -13.41
N CYS A 57 -15.58 -22.41 -13.19
CA CYS A 57 -14.37 -22.76 -13.95
C CYS A 57 -14.00 -24.23 -13.76
N GLY A 58 -13.93 -24.71 -12.52
CA GLY A 58 -13.61 -26.10 -12.20
C GLY A 58 -14.58 -27.09 -12.83
N TYR A 59 -15.88 -26.77 -12.81
CA TYR A 59 -16.90 -27.58 -13.48
C TYR A 59 -16.66 -27.65 -14.99
N VAL A 60 -16.44 -26.52 -15.66
CA VAL A 60 -16.19 -26.48 -17.10
C VAL A 60 -14.91 -27.25 -17.43
N LEU A 61 -13.82 -26.98 -16.71
CA LEU A 61 -12.53 -27.65 -16.91
C LEU A 61 -12.64 -29.17 -16.75
N SER A 62 -13.36 -29.64 -15.74
CA SER A 62 -13.58 -31.07 -15.49
C SER A 62 -14.34 -31.73 -16.64
N ASN A 63 -15.30 -31.02 -17.23
CA ASN A 63 -16.15 -31.53 -18.31
C ASN A 63 -15.62 -31.23 -19.72
N LEU A 64 -14.43 -30.61 -19.88
CA LEU A 64 -13.86 -30.30 -21.20
C LEU A 64 -13.75 -31.53 -22.10
N ARG A 65 -13.44 -32.70 -21.54
CA ARG A 65 -13.38 -33.95 -22.33
C ARG A 65 -14.74 -34.39 -22.86
N VAL A 66 -15.81 -34.10 -22.14
CA VAL A 66 -17.19 -34.39 -22.55
C VAL A 66 -17.62 -33.39 -23.61
N PHE A 67 -17.38 -32.09 -23.38
CA PHE A 67 -17.71 -31.04 -24.35
C PHE A 67 -16.93 -31.14 -25.66
N ARG A 68 -15.71 -31.67 -25.66
CA ARG A 68 -14.93 -31.90 -26.90
C ARG A 68 -15.34 -33.14 -27.70
N ARG A 69 -16.10 -34.06 -27.08
CA ARG A 69 -16.57 -35.29 -27.73
C ARG A 69 -17.98 -35.17 -28.28
N GLN A 70 -18.75 -34.20 -27.78
CA GLN A 70 -19.93 -33.67 -28.47
C GLN A 70 -19.49 -32.80 -29.64
#